data_AF-W0I4B3-F1
#
_entry.id   AF-W0I4B3-F1
#
_cell.length_a   1.000
_cell.length_b   1.000
_cell.length_c   1.000
_cell.angle_alpha   90.00
_cell.angle_beta   90.00
_cell.angle_gamma   90.00
#
_symmetry.space_group_name_H-M   'P 1'
#
loop_
_entity.id
_entity.type
_entity.pdbx_description
1 polymer ?
#
loop_
_entity_poly.entity_id
_entity_poly.type
_entity_poly.pdbx_seq_one_letter_code
_entity_poly.pdbx_strand_id
1 'polypeptide(L)'
;MNPFQTYDARILEIKELTPREKLFTLRFVDPEINKEFTYKPGQFVIVDIRGFGEFPISLCSSPTRTGYFQLCVRRVGRMTKYMHKLKEGDIIGIRGPYGNGFPMEEMEDSNLLLVAGGLGMAPLRSVLWYALDSGKYKQIYLFYGTKSYEDILFRDEIIHLLKHGEAMNCRVKLAYEVESPSCIYLEKGFAPKVCKGVVTDLFRGEELDVENTYALICGPPVMYKFVIKELLDRKLTPGRIYMTLERRMRCGIGKCGHCIVGTSTSIKYICKDGPVFTYWEALSTRGLI
;
A
#
# COMPACT_ATOMS: atom_id res chain seq x y z
N MET A 1 -24.07 -0.92 10.79
CA MET A 1 -23.52 0.41 10.42
C MET A 1 -23.96 0.74 8.99
N ASN A 2 -24.39 1.98 8.72
CA ASN A 2 -24.83 2.39 7.39
C ASN A 2 -23.61 2.59 6.46
N PRO A 3 -23.46 1.83 5.37
CA PRO A 3 -22.28 1.90 4.48
C PRO A 3 -22.24 3.16 3.61
N PHE A 4 -23.24 4.04 3.69
CA PHE A 4 -23.23 5.36 3.06
C PHE A 4 -22.87 6.47 4.03
N GLN A 5 -22.82 6.18 5.33
CA GLN A 5 -22.63 7.20 6.35
C GLN A 5 -21.19 7.72 6.31
N THR A 6 -21.09 9.05 6.29
CA THR A 6 -19.85 9.80 6.47
C THR A 6 -19.72 10.23 7.90
N TYR A 7 -18.53 10.01 8.46
CA TYR A 7 -18.16 10.49 9.79
C TYR A 7 -17.05 11.52 9.67
N ASP A 8 -17.09 12.51 10.57
CA ASP A 8 -16.13 13.61 10.56
C ASP A 8 -14.80 13.18 11.16
N ALA A 9 -13.73 13.42 10.42
CA ALA A 9 -12.36 13.21 10.84
C ALA A 9 -11.59 14.52 10.80
N ARG A 10 -10.91 14.83 11.89
CA ARG A 10 -10.02 15.99 12.02
C ARG A 10 -8.62 15.62 11.54
N ILE A 11 -8.01 16.49 10.75
CA ILE A 11 -6.60 16.40 10.38
C ILE A 11 -5.77 16.80 11.59
N LEU A 12 -5.01 15.85 12.14
CA LEU A 12 -4.11 16.08 13.28
C LEU A 12 -2.76 16.61 12.82
N GLU A 13 -2.24 16.07 11.72
CA GLU A 13 -0.89 16.36 11.22
C GLU A 13 -0.87 16.24 9.69
N ILE A 14 -0.11 17.11 9.04
CA ILE A 14 0.19 17.00 7.60
C ILE A 14 1.71 16.97 7.40
N LYS A 15 2.23 15.83 6.94
CA LYS A 15 3.65 15.67 6.60
C LYS A 15 3.85 15.62 5.09
N GLU A 16 4.76 16.42 4.56
CA GLU A 16 5.20 16.30 3.17
C GLU A 16 6.14 15.10 3.04
N LEU A 17 5.82 14.16 2.13
CA LEU A 17 6.66 12.97 1.89
C LEU A 17 7.53 13.14 0.65
N THR A 18 6.95 13.69 -0.41
CA THR A 18 7.62 13.98 -1.69
C THR A 18 7.07 15.31 -2.24
N PRO A 19 7.61 15.86 -3.34
CA PRO A 19 7.03 17.04 -3.98
C PRO A 19 5.57 16.88 -4.45
N ARG A 20 5.06 15.64 -4.49
CA ARG A 20 3.71 15.32 -4.99
C ARG A 20 2.81 14.66 -3.93
N GLU A 21 3.38 14.08 -2.88
CA GLU A 21 2.64 13.32 -1.86
C GLU A 21 2.69 13.98 -0.48
N LYS A 22 1.53 14.06 0.16
CA LYS A 22 1.38 14.42 1.57
C LYS A 22 0.77 13.26 2.34
N LEU A 23 1.22 13.07 3.58
CA LEU A 23 0.65 12.18 4.56
C LEU A 23 -0.27 12.98 5.47
N PHE A 24 -1.52 12.56 5.58
CA PHE A 24 -2.51 13.16 6.47
C PHE A 24 -2.78 12.19 7.61
N THR A 25 -2.47 12.60 8.84
CA THR A 25 -2.85 11.87 10.05
C THR A 25 -4.22 12.37 10.50
N LEU A 26 -5.18 11.46 10.64
CA LEU A 26 -6.59 11.75 10.87
C LEU A 26 -7.10 11.01 12.10
N ARG A 27 -8.07 11.62 12.78
CA ARG A 27 -8.81 11.02 13.89
C ARG A 27 -10.28 11.37 13.78
N PHE A 28 -11.17 10.42 14.02
CA PHE A 28 -12.60 10.72 14.07
C PHE A 28 -12.91 11.68 15.22
N VAL A 29 -13.79 12.65 14.95
CA VAL A 29 -14.20 13.64 15.94
C VAL A 29 -15.08 13.00 17.02
N ASP A 30 -15.93 12.06 16.62
CA ASP A 30 -16.72 11.23 17.53
C ASP A 30 -15.81 10.18 18.21
N PRO A 31 -15.66 10.22 19.55
CA PRO A 31 -14.80 9.30 20.28
C PRO A 31 -15.20 7.83 20.16
N GLU A 32 -16.49 7.51 20.10
CA GLU A 32 -16.98 6.14 20.01
C GLU A 32 -16.68 5.59 18.61
N ILE A 33 -16.97 6.37 17.56
CA ILE A 33 -16.58 6.00 16.20
C ILE A 33 -15.06 5.83 16.09
N ASN A 34 -14.28 6.73 16.71
CA ASN A 34 -12.83 6.63 16.69
C ASN A 34 -12.30 5.35 17.37
N LYS A 35 -12.94 4.93 18.46
CA LYS A 35 -12.57 3.74 19.22
C LYS A 35 -12.98 2.45 18.51
N GLU A 36 -14.14 2.45 17.86
CA GLU A 36 -14.67 1.28 17.13
C GLU A 36 -14.06 1.12 15.73
N PHE A 37 -13.50 2.18 15.15
CA PHE A 37 -12.92 2.13 13.82
C PHE A 37 -11.69 1.23 13.78
N THR A 38 -11.87 0.07 13.16
CA THR A 38 -10.82 -0.91 12.88
C THR A 38 -10.86 -1.31 11.41
N TYR A 39 -9.75 -1.81 10.89
CA TYR A 39 -9.59 -2.20 9.50
C TYR A 39 -8.50 -3.25 9.34
N LYS A 40 -8.44 -3.90 8.17
CA LYS A 40 -7.39 -4.84 7.77
C LYS A 40 -6.38 -4.14 6.85
N PRO A 41 -5.08 -4.49 6.91
CA PRO A 41 -4.11 -4.00 5.94
C PRO A 41 -4.58 -4.27 4.50
N GLY A 42 -4.48 -3.28 3.62
CA GLY A 42 -4.98 -3.35 2.24
C GLY A 42 -6.38 -2.76 2.02
N GLN A 43 -7.14 -2.49 3.09
CA GLN A 43 -8.41 -1.78 2.97
C GLN A 43 -8.22 -0.28 2.68
N PHE A 44 -9.29 0.37 2.25
CA PHE A 44 -9.31 1.77 1.89
C PHE A 44 -10.53 2.49 2.50
N VAL A 45 -10.52 3.81 2.46
CA VAL A 45 -11.66 4.66 2.82
C VAL A 45 -12.06 5.53 1.64
N ILE A 46 -13.29 6.02 1.66
CA ILE A 46 -13.73 7.13 0.80
C ILE A 46 -13.54 8.42 1.59
N VAL A 47 -12.70 9.31 1.07
CA VAL A 47 -12.54 10.68 1.55
C VAL A 47 -13.63 11.53 0.92
N ASP A 48 -14.46 12.16 1.74
CA ASP A 48 -15.53 13.07 1.35
C ASP A 48 -15.14 14.52 1.70
N ILE A 49 -14.90 15.31 0.67
CA ILE A 49 -14.66 16.74 0.79
C ILE A 49 -15.99 17.45 0.53
N ARG A 50 -16.64 17.87 1.62
CA ARG A 50 -17.97 18.51 1.61
C ARG A 50 -18.03 19.65 0.59
N GLY A 51 -19.01 19.58 -0.32
CA GLY A 51 -19.21 20.56 -1.39
C GLY A 51 -18.30 20.39 -2.61
N PHE A 52 -17.36 19.45 -2.60
CA PHE A 52 -16.45 19.17 -3.73
C PHE A 52 -16.62 17.76 -4.30
N GLY A 53 -16.75 16.74 -3.44
CA GLY A 53 -16.95 15.35 -3.85
C GLY A 53 -16.08 14.36 -3.06
N GLU A 54 -16.11 13.11 -3.51
CA GLU A 54 -15.51 11.99 -2.79
C GLU A 54 -14.55 11.15 -3.65
N PHE A 55 -13.54 10.55 -3.03
CA PHE A 55 -12.59 9.65 -3.70
C PHE A 55 -12.00 8.57 -2.78
N PRO A 56 -11.65 7.39 -3.31
CA PRO A 56 -11.01 6.33 -2.54
C PRO A 56 -9.53 6.65 -2.26
N ILE A 57 -9.06 6.33 -1.05
CA ILE A 57 -7.65 6.33 -0.67
C ILE A 57 -7.38 5.14 0.26
N SER A 58 -6.29 4.41 0.03
CA SER A 58 -5.85 3.32 0.88
C SER A 58 -5.45 3.80 2.27
N LEU A 59 -5.74 2.98 3.28
CA LEU A 59 -5.24 3.18 4.64
C LEU A 59 -3.77 2.75 4.69
N CYS A 60 -2.86 3.68 5.00
CA CYS A 60 -1.42 3.41 5.00
C CYS A 60 -0.79 3.27 6.40
N SER A 61 -1.56 3.48 7.47
CA SER A 61 -1.19 3.15 8.84
C SER A 61 -1.54 1.69 9.16
N SER A 62 -0.76 1.03 10.02
CA SER A 62 -1.13 -0.29 10.54
C SER A 62 -2.33 -0.19 11.49
N PRO A 63 -3.31 -1.12 11.44
CA PRO A 63 -4.41 -1.13 12.41
C PRO A 63 -3.98 -1.45 13.84
N THR A 64 -2.75 -1.96 14.05
CA THR A 64 -2.14 -2.11 15.39
C THR A 64 -1.84 -0.77 16.06
N ARG A 65 -1.77 0.32 15.29
CA ARG A 65 -1.45 1.67 15.79
C ARG A 65 -2.74 2.48 15.90
N THR A 66 -3.41 2.32 17.04
CA THR A 66 -4.76 2.80 17.28
C THR A 66 -4.86 4.29 17.58
N GLY A 67 -6.07 4.85 17.49
CA GLY A 67 -6.38 6.23 17.88
C GLY A 67 -6.13 7.27 16.79
N TYR A 68 -5.62 6.86 15.64
CA TYR A 68 -5.55 7.63 14.41
C TYR A 68 -5.47 6.69 13.20
N PHE A 69 -5.66 7.22 12.01
CA PHE A 69 -5.31 6.54 10.76
C PHE A 69 -4.65 7.52 9.81
N GLN A 70 -3.89 7.01 8.85
CA GLN A 70 -3.12 7.83 7.93
C GLN A 70 -3.50 7.56 6.48
N LEU A 71 -3.52 8.65 5.69
CA LEU A 71 -3.79 8.63 4.26
C LEU A 71 -2.62 9.30 3.51
N CYS A 72 -1.99 8.58 2.60
CA CYS A 72 -0.97 9.12 1.71
C CYS A 72 -1.62 9.56 0.39
N VAL A 73 -1.65 10.86 0.13
CA VAL A 73 -2.40 11.42 -0.99
C VAL A 73 -1.47 12.12 -1.98
N ARG A 74 -1.47 11.63 -3.22
CA ARG A 74 -0.75 12.21 -4.36
C ARG A 74 -1.55 13.34 -5.02
N ARG A 75 -0.89 14.46 -5.32
CA ARG A 75 -1.49 15.68 -5.91
C ARG A 75 -1.70 15.58 -7.42
N VAL A 76 -2.72 14.84 -7.87
CA VAL A 76 -2.98 14.63 -9.30
C VAL A 76 -4.31 15.18 -9.82
N GLY A 77 -5.40 14.97 -9.08
CA GLY A 77 -6.75 15.36 -9.48
C GLY A 77 -7.24 16.66 -8.82
N ARG A 78 -8.43 17.11 -9.20
CA ARG A 78 -9.08 18.31 -8.62
C ARG A 78 -9.27 18.17 -7.10
N MET A 79 -9.81 17.03 -6.65
CA MET A 79 -10.06 16.78 -5.24
C MET A 79 -8.77 16.65 -4.43
N THR A 80 -7.78 15.89 -4.92
CA THR A 80 -6.49 15.75 -4.22
C THR A 80 -5.72 17.08 -4.18
N LYS A 81 -5.84 17.93 -5.22
CA LYS A 81 -5.27 19.30 -5.20
C LYS A 81 -5.95 20.17 -4.16
N TYR A 82 -7.25 20.02 -3.94
CA TYR A 82 -7.96 20.73 -2.88
C TYR A 82 -7.54 20.22 -1.50
N MET A 83 -7.49 18.90 -1.30
CA MET A 83 -7.05 18.29 -0.04
C MET A 83 -5.65 18.76 0.37
N HIS A 84 -4.74 18.97 -0.60
CA HIS A 84 -3.39 19.49 -0.37
C HIS A 84 -3.32 20.94 0.14
N LYS A 85 -4.44 21.69 0.08
CA LYS A 85 -4.58 23.05 0.63
C LYS A 85 -5.14 23.07 2.05
N LEU A 86 -5.66 21.94 2.53
CA LEU A 86 -6.17 21.82 3.89
C LEU A 86 -5.01 21.97 4.90
N LYS A 87 -5.37 22.32 6.12
CA LYS A 87 -4.48 22.55 7.24
C LYS A 87 -4.81 21.62 8.38
N GLU A 88 -3.87 21.49 9.32
CA GLU A 88 -4.12 20.84 10.59
C GLU A 88 -5.30 21.53 11.30
N GLY A 89 -6.18 20.73 11.90
CA GLY A 89 -7.44 21.18 12.49
C GLY A 89 -8.64 21.13 11.54
N ASP A 90 -8.45 21.15 10.22
CA ASP A 90 -9.56 21.03 9.26
C ASP A 90 -10.27 19.68 9.39
N ILE A 91 -11.56 19.67 9.09
CA ILE A 91 -12.43 18.50 9.17
C ILE A 91 -12.80 18.05 7.76
N ILE A 92 -12.62 16.76 7.49
CA ILE A 92 -13.08 16.09 6.28
C ILE A 92 -14.00 14.93 6.63
N GLY A 93 -14.83 14.53 5.68
CA GLY A 93 -15.66 13.35 5.81
C GLY A 93 -14.88 12.08 5.45
N ILE A 94 -15.11 11.00 6.19
CA ILE A 94 -14.55 9.68 5.92
C ILE A 94 -15.66 8.64 5.97
N ARG A 95 -15.71 7.79 4.95
CA ARG A 95 -16.57 6.59 4.93
C ARG A 95 -15.71 5.34 4.76
N GLY A 96 -16.08 4.27 5.46
CA GLY A 96 -15.37 2.99 5.40
C GLY A 96 -15.07 2.42 6.79
N PRO A 97 -14.12 1.47 6.89
CA PRO A 97 -13.28 0.98 5.80
C PRO A 97 -14.07 0.17 4.76
N TYR A 98 -13.53 0.05 3.54
CA TYR A 98 -14.07 -0.73 2.44
C TYR A 98 -13.02 -1.66 1.82
N GLY A 99 -13.52 -2.55 0.98
CA GLY A 99 -12.75 -3.59 0.32
C GLY A 99 -12.37 -4.72 1.27
N ASN A 100 -11.75 -5.74 0.70
CA ASN A 100 -11.03 -6.75 1.44
C ASN A 100 -9.64 -6.23 1.86
N GLY A 101 -9.02 -6.93 2.81
CA GLY A 101 -7.62 -6.73 3.16
C GLY A 101 -6.78 -7.93 2.73
N PHE A 102 -5.47 -7.82 2.90
CA PHE A 102 -4.59 -8.99 2.84
C PHE A 102 -4.97 -9.98 3.96
N PRO A 103 -4.98 -11.30 3.69
CA PRO A 103 -5.30 -12.31 4.69
C PRO A 103 -4.09 -12.55 5.61
N MET A 104 -3.73 -11.52 6.39
CA MET A 104 -2.51 -11.51 7.21
C MET A 104 -2.46 -12.69 8.19
N GLU A 105 -3.59 -13.03 8.81
CA GLU A 105 -3.70 -14.17 9.74
C GLU A 105 -3.38 -15.51 9.08
N GLU A 106 -3.73 -15.70 7.80
CA GLU A 106 -3.42 -16.92 7.03
C GLU A 106 -1.94 -16.99 6.61
N MET A 107 -1.23 -15.88 6.70
CA MET A 107 0.20 -15.76 6.33
C MET A 107 1.13 -15.80 7.55
N GLU A 108 0.59 -15.97 8.77
CA GLU A 108 1.40 -16.14 9.99
C GLU A 108 2.36 -17.34 9.84
N ASP A 109 3.48 -17.32 10.57
CA ASP A 109 4.56 -18.33 10.50
C ASP A 109 5.22 -18.51 9.11
N SER A 110 4.90 -17.65 8.15
CA SER A 110 5.49 -17.62 6.80
C SER A 110 6.46 -16.44 6.65
N ASN A 111 7.21 -16.44 5.54
CA ASN A 111 7.97 -15.27 5.08
C ASN A 111 7.05 -14.34 4.29
N LEU A 112 7.20 -13.03 4.48
CA LEU A 112 6.50 -12.01 3.69
C LEU A 112 7.46 -11.28 2.78
N LEU A 113 7.20 -11.30 1.47
CA LEU A 113 7.91 -10.51 0.49
C LEU A 113 7.02 -9.36 0.00
N LEU A 114 7.30 -8.14 0.47
CA LEU A 114 6.61 -6.94 0.03
C LEU A 114 7.36 -6.33 -1.16
N VAL A 115 6.70 -6.20 -2.31
CA VAL A 115 7.28 -5.60 -3.52
C VAL A 115 6.52 -4.33 -3.88
N ALA A 116 7.13 -3.19 -3.58
CA ALA A 116 6.53 -1.88 -3.75
C ALA A 116 7.13 -1.11 -4.94
N GLY A 117 6.29 -0.38 -5.68
CA GLY A 117 6.71 0.55 -6.72
C GLY A 117 6.10 1.94 -6.53
N GLY A 118 6.93 2.94 -6.28
CA GLY A 118 6.51 4.34 -6.09
C GLY A 118 5.40 4.48 -5.03
N LEU A 119 4.21 4.93 -5.46
CA LEU A 119 3.04 5.12 -4.58
C LEU A 119 2.50 3.82 -3.97
N GLY A 120 2.80 2.66 -4.57
CA GLY A 120 2.41 1.37 -4.04
C GLY A 120 3.00 1.05 -2.66
N MET A 121 4.00 1.82 -2.22
CA MET A 121 4.49 1.77 -0.85
C MET A 121 3.42 2.17 0.18
N ALA A 122 2.47 3.04 -0.16
CA ALA A 122 1.44 3.49 0.78
C ALA A 122 0.57 2.35 1.33
N PRO A 123 -0.11 1.52 0.51
CA PRO A 123 -0.87 0.38 1.05
C PRO A 123 0.04 -0.67 1.71
N LEU A 124 1.23 -0.93 1.15
CA LEU A 124 2.16 -1.93 1.71
C LEU A 124 2.81 -1.48 3.03
N ARG A 125 2.84 -0.19 3.34
CA ARG A 125 3.28 0.32 4.65
C ARG A 125 2.38 -0.18 5.78
N SER A 126 1.07 -0.28 5.54
CA SER A 126 0.14 -0.84 6.54
C SER A 126 0.46 -2.30 6.84
N VAL A 127 0.73 -3.10 5.78
CA VAL A 127 1.14 -4.51 5.87
C VAL A 127 2.48 -4.65 6.60
N LEU A 128 3.48 -3.84 6.22
CA LEU A 128 4.82 -3.86 6.80
C LEU A 128 4.77 -3.65 8.32
N TRP A 129 4.13 -2.58 8.76
CA TRP A 129 4.07 -2.27 10.18
C TRP A 129 3.15 -3.23 10.94
N TYR A 130 2.07 -3.74 10.33
CA TYR A 130 1.27 -4.81 10.93
C TYR A 130 2.13 -6.05 11.20
N ALA A 131 2.91 -6.48 10.21
CA ALA A 131 3.77 -7.64 10.33
C ALA A 131 4.84 -7.46 11.41
N LEU A 132 5.53 -6.30 11.42
CA LEU A 132 6.54 -5.96 12.42
C LEU A 132 5.96 -5.86 13.83
N ASP A 133 4.85 -5.14 14.00
CA ASP A 133 4.23 -4.93 15.31
C ASP A 133 3.69 -6.26 15.88
N SER A 134 3.26 -7.19 15.02
CA SER A 134 2.73 -8.50 15.46
C SER A 134 3.81 -9.50 15.90
N GLY A 135 5.00 -9.44 15.30
CA GLY A 135 6.07 -10.42 15.54
C GLY A 135 5.75 -11.86 15.11
N LYS A 136 4.71 -12.08 14.29
CA LYS A 136 4.19 -13.42 13.94
C LYS A 136 4.67 -13.98 12.59
N TYR A 137 5.65 -13.35 11.96
CA TYR A 137 6.17 -13.73 10.64
C TYR A 137 7.62 -14.16 10.77
N LYS A 138 8.03 -15.21 10.04
CA LYS A 138 9.39 -15.75 10.14
C LYS A 138 10.42 -14.76 9.64
N GLN A 139 10.18 -14.14 8.49
CA GLN A 139 11.05 -13.11 7.92
C GLN A 139 10.23 -12.16 7.05
N ILE A 140 10.46 -10.85 7.20
CA ILE A 140 9.87 -9.84 6.33
C ILE A 140 10.95 -9.32 5.38
N TYR A 141 10.62 -9.24 4.09
CA TYR A 141 11.42 -8.63 3.04
C TYR A 141 10.65 -7.46 2.45
N LEU A 142 11.31 -6.32 2.27
CA LEU A 142 10.75 -5.17 1.56
C LEU A 142 11.66 -4.82 0.39
N PHE A 143 11.17 -5.06 -0.83
CA PHE A 143 11.80 -4.64 -2.07
C PHE A 143 11.05 -3.43 -2.60
N TYR A 144 11.69 -2.25 -2.52
CA TYR A 144 11.06 -1.00 -2.89
C TYR A 144 11.76 -0.38 -4.11
N GLY A 145 11.01 -0.14 -5.19
CA GLY A 145 11.47 0.61 -6.36
C GLY A 145 10.93 2.04 -6.38
N THR A 146 11.81 3.01 -6.59
CA THR A 146 11.46 4.43 -6.78
C THR A 146 12.09 4.98 -8.06
N LYS A 147 11.57 6.11 -8.56
CA LYS A 147 12.19 6.80 -9.69
C LYS A 147 13.45 7.55 -9.26
N SER A 148 13.41 8.30 -8.16
CA SER A 148 14.56 9.02 -7.61
C SER A 148 14.51 9.08 -6.08
N TYR A 149 15.55 9.65 -5.47
CA TYR A 149 15.64 9.88 -4.02
C TYR A 149 14.48 10.73 -3.48
N GLU A 150 14.05 11.73 -4.25
CA GLU A 150 12.97 12.65 -3.92
C GLU A 150 11.59 11.98 -3.92
N ASP A 151 11.46 10.87 -4.65
CA ASP A 151 10.24 10.08 -4.79
C ASP A 151 10.13 8.93 -3.76
N ILE A 152 11.14 8.73 -2.88
CA ILE A 152 11.09 7.72 -1.81
C ILE A 152 10.02 8.14 -0.79
N LEU A 153 8.88 7.43 -0.78
CA LEU A 153 7.86 7.62 0.25
C LEU A 153 8.32 7.08 1.59
N PHE A 154 7.93 7.78 2.66
CA PHE A 154 8.30 7.43 4.03
C PHE A 154 9.81 7.29 4.22
N ARG A 155 10.58 8.18 3.57
CA ARG A 155 12.05 8.10 3.49
C ARG A 155 12.72 7.85 4.84
N ASP A 156 12.28 8.54 5.89
CA ASP A 156 12.85 8.37 7.24
C ASP A 156 12.67 6.94 7.76
N GLU A 157 11.49 6.34 7.53
CA GLU A 157 11.19 4.96 7.90
C GLU A 157 12.02 3.96 7.08
N ILE A 158 12.13 4.19 5.77
CA ILE A 158 12.93 3.34 4.88
C ILE A 158 14.41 3.39 5.26
N ILE A 159 14.96 4.57 5.54
CA ILE A 159 16.35 4.73 5.99
C ILE A 159 16.55 4.07 7.36
N HIS A 160 15.58 4.21 8.28
CA HIS A 160 15.64 3.53 9.57
C HIS A 160 15.67 2.00 9.41
N LEU A 161 14.81 1.44 8.55
CA LEU A 161 14.79 0.00 8.28
C LEU A 161 16.01 -0.49 7.49
N LEU A 162 16.61 0.34 6.63
CA LEU A 162 17.89 -0.01 5.98
C LEU A 162 19.02 -0.18 7.01
N LYS A 163 19.03 0.66 8.06
CA LYS A 163 20.01 0.63 9.15
C LYS A 163 19.75 -0.48 10.17
N HIS A 164 18.50 -0.62 10.60
CA HIS A 164 18.13 -1.41 11.79
C HIS A 164 17.15 -2.55 11.49
N GLY A 165 16.69 -2.69 10.25
CA GLY A 165 15.65 -3.63 9.89
C GLY A 165 15.98 -5.07 10.23
N GLU A 166 17.23 -5.51 10.09
CA GLU A 166 17.62 -6.89 10.43
C GLU A 166 17.34 -7.23 11.90
N ALA A 167 17.63 -6.29 12.83
CA ALA A 167 17.29 -6.45 14.24
C ALA A 167 15.78 -6.43 14.51
N MET A 168 14.98 -5.90 13.56
CA MET A 168 13.52 -5.87 13.59
C MET A 168 12.88 -6.99 12.76
N ASN A 169 13.65 -7.99 12.31
CA ASN A 169 13.18 -9.04 11.41
C ASN A 169 12.68 -8.55 10.03
N CYS A 170 13.31 -7.50 9.50
CA CYS A 170 12.97 -6.86 8.22
C CYS A 170 14.20 -6.64 7.34
N ARG A 171 14.27 -7.29 6.19
CA ARG A 171 15.33 -7.07 5.20
C ARG A 171 14.83 -6.13 4.12
N VAL A 172 15.37 -4.92 4.09
CA VAL A 172 15.00 -3.90 3.11
C VAL A 172 16.02 -3.83 1.98
N LYS A 173 15.52 -3.79 0.76
CA LYS A 173 16.26 -3.41 -0.44
C LYS A 173 15.55 -2.29 -1.19
N LEU A 174 16.32 -1.40 -1.79
CA LEU A 174 15.82 -0.22 -2.50
C LEU A 174 16.48 -0.09 -3.87
N ALA A 175 15.65 0.06 -4.91
CA ALA A 175 16.10 0.37 -6.27
C ALA A 175 15.70 1.80 -6.64
N TYR A 176 16.59 2.51 -7.34
CA TYR A 176 16.27 3.81 -7.94
C TYR A 176 16.64 3.86 -9.43
N GLU A 177 15.81 4.50 -10.25
CA GLU A 177 16.03 4.54 -11.70
C GLU A 177 16.92 5.71 -12.15
N VAL A 178 16.65 6.90 -11.62
CA VAL A 178 17.32 8.15 -11.98
C VAL A 178 18.44 8.43 -10.99
N GLU A 179 19.65 8.52 -11.53
CA GLU A 179 20.83 8.82 -10.74
C GLU A 179 20.84 10.29 -10.32
N SER A 180 21.07 10.51 -9.02
CA SER A 180 21.33 11.82 -8.44
C SER A 180 22.44 11.69 -7.38
N PRO A 181 23.12 12.79 -7.00
CA PRO A 181 24.12 12.74 -5.93
C PRO A 181 23.58 12.10 -4.64
N SER A 182 22.31 12.37 -4.31
CA SER A 182 21.63 11.78 -3.16
C SER A 182 21.45 10.26 -3.29
N CYS A 183 21.08 9.77 -4.48
CA CYS A 183 20.98 8.33 -4.75
C CYS A 183 22.35 7.64 -4.66
N ILE A 184 23.39 8.23 -5.24
CA ILE A 184 24.76 7.69 -5.19
C ILE A 184 25.27 7.63 -3.74
N TYR A 185 25.03 8.68 -2.96
CA TYR A 185 25.38 8.71 -1.55
C TYR A 185 24.64 7.62 -0.75
N LEU A 186 23.33 7.49 -0.99
CA LEU A 186 22.50 6.45 -0.36
C LEU A 186 23.00 5.05 -0.73
N GLU A 187 23.31 4.81 -2.00
CA GLU A 187 23.86 3.54 -2.48
C GLU A 187 25.18 3.19 -1.78
N LYS A 188 26.13 4.12 -1.75
CA LYS A 188 27.42 3.90 -1.07
C LYS A 188 27.27 3.62 0.42
N GLY A 189 26.30 4.28 1.08
CA GLY A 189 26.06 4.10 2.52
C GLY A 189 25.36 2.78 2.88
N PHE A 190 24.70 2.14 1.92
CA PHE A 190 23.85 0.97 2.18
C PHE A 190 24.11 -0.20 1.23
N ALA A 191 25.19 -0.20 0.46
CA ALA A 191 25.56 -1.33 -0.39
C ALA A 191 25.69 -2.62 0.44
N PRO A 192 25.17 -3.78 -0.02
CA PRO A 192 24.53 -4.02 -1.32
C PRO A 192 22.99 -3.87 -1.33
N LYS A 193 22.38 -3.30 -0.28
CA LYS A 193 20.91 -3.19 -0.11
C LYS A 193 20.27 -2.17 -1.05
N VAL A 194 21.04 -1.22 -1.56
CA VAL A 194 20.56 -0.16 -2.44
C VAL A 194 21.29 -0.26 -3.77
N CYS A 195 20.58 -0.14 -4.89
CA CYS A 195 21.19 -0.15 -6.21
C CYS A 195 20.45 0.73 -7.23
N LYS A 196 21.17 1.15 -8.28
CA LYS A 196 20.57 1.72 -9.49
C LYS A 196 19.90 0.63 -10.32
N GLY A 197 18.62 0.82 -10.65
CA GLY A 197 17.83 -0.13 -11.45
C GLY A 197 16.34 -0.03 -11.16
N VAL A 198 15.62 -1.09 -11.53
CA VAL A 198 14.19 -1.27 -11.25
C VAL A 198 14.00 -2.29 -10.12
N VAL A 199 12.77 -2.42 -9.60
CA VAL A 199 12.48 -3.29 -8.45
C VAL A 199 12.86 -4.77 -8.69
N THR A 200 12.81 -5.26 -9.94
CA THR A 200 13.20 -6.64 -10.26
C THR A 200 14.70 -6.88 -10.08
N ASP A 201 15.54 -5.84 -10.14
CA ASP A 201 16.98 -5.97 -9.90
C ASP A 201 17.30 -6.33 -8.44
N LEU A 202 16.37 -6.05 -7.52
CA LEU A 202 16.52 -6.35 -6.09
C LEU A 202 16.47 -7.85 -5.77
N PHE A 203 15.92 -8.66 -6.68
CA PHE A 203 15.87 -10.12 -6.58
C PHE A 203 17.22 -10.79 -6.87
N ARG A 204 18.18 -10.07 -7.45
CA ARG A 204 19.51 -10.60 -7.76
C ARG A 204 20.24 -11.00 -6.47
N GLY A 205 20.76 -12.22 -6.45
CA GLY A 205 21.47 -12.77 -5.29
C GLY A 205 20.59 -13.11 -4.09
N GLU A 206 19.26 -13.01 -4.22
CA GLU A 206 18.33 -13.40 -3.16
C GLU A 206 17.84 -14.83 -3.39
N GLU A 207 17.87 -15.63 -2.33
CA GLU A 207 17.22 -16.93 -2.26
C GLU A 207 15.93 -16.78 -1.46
N LEU A 208 14.83 -17.24 -2.05
CA LEU A 208 13.51 -17.22 -1.43
C LEU A 208 13.08 -18.65 -1.17
N ASP A 209 12.70 -18.94 0.07
CA ASP A 209 11.99 -20.17 0.42
C ASP A 209 10.56 -20.07 -0.13
N VAL A 210 10.37 -20.46 -1.39
CA VAL A 210 9.10 -20.30 -2.10
C VAL A 210 7.97 -21.15 -1.51
N GLU A 211 8.29 -22.22 -0.79
CA GLU A 211 7.31 -23.07 -0.10
C GLU A 211 6.77 -22.42 1.18
N ASN A 212 7.48 -21.44 1.71
CA ASN A 212 7.10 -20.72 2.93
C ASN A 212 6.96 -19.20 2.72
N THR A 213 6.95 -18.71 1.48
CA THR A 213 6.85 -17.26 1.20
C THR A 213 5.49 -16.87 0.63
N TYR A 214 4.96 -15.73 1.06
CA TYR A 214 3.88 -15.01 0.40
C TYR A 214 4.42 -13.70 -0.16
N ALA A 215 4.11 -13.39 -1.43
CA ALA A 215 4.51 -12.15 -2.07
C ALA A 215 3.33 -11.18 -2.16
N LEU A 216 3.48 -9.96 -1.67
CA LEU A 216 2.46 -8.91 -1.69
C LEU A 216 2.98 -7.74 -2.52
N ILE A 217 2.33 -7.49 -3.66
CA ILE A 217 2.81 -6.57 -4.69
C ILE A 217 1.88 -5.37 -4.79
N CYS A 218 2.46 -4.17 -4.83
CA CYS A 218 1.72 -2.96 -5.17
C CYS A 218 2.60 -1.97 -5.93
N GLY A 219 2.11 -1.52 -7.08
CA GLY A 219 2.82 -0.53 -7.89
C GLY A 219 2.15 -0.28 -9.24
N PRO A 220 2.87 0.34 -10.18
CA PRO A 220 2.31 0.64 -11.50
C PRO A 220 2.04 -0.64 -12.31
N PRO A 221 1.07 -0.63 -13.24
CA PRO A 221 0.70 -1.79 -14.06
C PRO A 221 1.88 -2.52 -14.71
N VAL A 222 2.85 -1.76 -15.24
CA VAL A 222 4.06 -2.33 -15.89
C VAL A 222 4.91 -3.18 -14.94
N MET A 223 4.94 -2.82 -13.65
CA MET A 223 5.72 -3.53 -12.63
C MET A 223 5.20 -4.93 -12.39
N TYR A 224 3.87 -5.12 -12.36
CA TYR A 224 3.26 -6.43 -12.11
C TYR A 224 3.75 -7.47 -13.10
N LYS A 225 3.79 -7.16 -14.40
CA LYS A 225 4.23 -8.10 -15.43
C LYS A 225 5.62 -8.68 -15.13
N PHE A 226 6.58 -7.83 -14.77
CA PHE A 226 7.96 -8.25 -14.56
C PHE A 226 8.18 -8.91 -13.20
N VAL A 227 7.58 -8.36 -12.14
CA VAL A 227 7.67 -8.96 -10.79
C VAL A 227 7.00 -10.32 -10.74
N ILE A 228 5.80 -10.45 -11.32
CA ILE A 228 5.10 -11.75 -11.36
C ILE A 228 5.93 -12.76 -12.15
N LYS A 229 6.47 -12.38 -13.32
CA LYS A 229 7.36 -13.27 -14.08
C LYS A 229 8.54 -13.74 -13.23
N GLU A 230 9.23 -12.84 -12.53
CA GLU A 230 10.35 -13.18 -11.64
C GLU A 230 9.94 -14.17 -10.54
N LEU A 231 8.77 -13.97 -9.93
CA LEU A 231 8.26 -14.86 -8.88
C LEU A 231 7.87 -16.25 -9.43
N LEU A 232 7.28 -16.30 -10.62
CA LEU A 232 6.92 -17.56 -11.28
C LEU A 232 8.15 -18.33 -11.76
N ASP A 233 9.17 -17.65 -12.28
CA ASP A 233 10.44 -18.26 -12.69
C ASP A 233 11.14 -18.90 -11.47
N ARG A 234 10.94 -18.33 -10.28
CA ARG A 234 11.37 -18.89 -8.98
C ARG A 234 10.45 -19.97 -8.43
N LYS A 235 9.36 -20.30 -9.14
CA LYS A 235 8.36 -21.32 -8.77
C LYS A 235 7.47 -20.95 -7.59
N LEU A 236 7.32 -19.66 -7.28
CA LEU A 236 6.31 -19.23 -6.31
C LEU A 236 4.90 -19.47 -6.88
N THR A 237 4.03 -20.12 -6.11
CA THR A 237 2.71 -20.50 -6.61
C THR A 237 1.79 -19.28 -6.78
N PRO A 238 0.95 -19.22 -7.83
CA PRO A 238 0.03 -18.10 -8.06
C PRO A 238 -0.91 -17.76 -6.88
N GLY A 239 -1.27 -18.76 -6.06
CA GLY A 239 -2.11 -18.55 -4.87
C GLY A 239 -1.39 -17.84 -3.72
N ARG A 240 -0.05 -17.74 -3.75
CA ARG A 240 0.77 -17.04 -2.75
C ARG A 240 1.25 -15.68 -3.22
N ILE A 241 0.86 -15.26 -4.42
CA ILE A 241 1.16 -13.93 -4.97
C ILE A 241 -0.11 -13.10 -4.84
N TYR A 242 -0.06 -12.07 -4.02
CA TYR A 242 -1.14 -11.11 -3.79
C TYR A 242 -0.80 -9.77 -4.42
N MET A 243 -1.83 -9.11 -4.93
CA MET A 243 -1.74 -7.79 -5.54
C MET A 243 -2.89 -6.92 -5.06
N THR A 244 -2.62 -5.64 -4.82
CA THR A 244 -3.68 -4.66 -4.57
C THR A 244 -3.90 -3.80 -5.81
N LEU A 245 -5.11 -3.85 -6.35
CA LEU A 245 -5.45 -3.25 -7.63
C LEU A 245 -6.27 -1.98 -7.45
N GLU A 246 -5.99 -1.00 -8.30
CA GLU A 246 -6.69 0.26 -8.33
C GLU A 246 -7.56 0.37 -9.59
N ARG A 247 -8.77 0.89 -9.45
CA ARG A 247 -9.64 1.30 -10.55
C ARG A 247 -10.40 2.56 -10.18
N ARG A 248 -11.06 3.17 -11.16
CA ARG A 248 -12.00 4.26 -10.89
C ARG A 248 -13.12 3.74 -10.00
N MET A 249 -13.20 4.24 -8.77
CA MET A 249 -14.27 3.92 -7.83
C MET A 249 -15.08 5.18 -7.50
N ARG A 250 -16.37 4.98 -7.18
CA ARG A 250 -17.26 6.04 -6.69
C ARG A 250 -17.93 5.62 -5.38
N CYS A 251 -18.80 4.62 -5.42
CA CYS A 251 -19.59 4.26 -4.24
C CYS A 251 -18.80 3.58 -3.10
N GLY A 252 -17.73 2.83 -3.41
CA GLY A 252 -16.98 2.02 -2.44
C GLY A 252 -17.63 0.70 -2.00
N ILE A 253 -18.89 0.45 -2.37
CA ILE A 253 -19.73 -0.61 -1.76
C ILE A 253 -20.39 -1.58 -2.77
N GLY A 254 -19.91 -1.63 -4.02
CA GLY A 254 -20.45 -2.53 -5.05
C GLY A 254 -21.76 -2.09 -5.71
N LYS A 255 -22.22 -0.85 -5.49
CA LYS A 255 -23.50 -0.35 -6.02
C LYS A 255 -23.44 0.23 -7.44
N CYS A 256 -22.43 1.04 -7.75
CA CYS A 256 -22.44 1.89 -8.96
C CYS A 256 -21.79 1.27 -10.21
N GLY A 257 -21.15 0.11 -10.08
CA GLY A 257 -20.50 -0.59 -11.19
C GLY A 257 -19.22 0.03 -11.78
N HIS A 258 -18.78 1.21 -11.31
CA HIS A 258 -17.61 1.90 -11.92
C HIS A 258 -16.30 1.13 -11.75
N CYS A 259 -16.19 0.34 -10.68
CA CYS A 259 -15.03 -0.49 -10.40
C CYS A 259 -15.20 -1.94 -10.86
N ILE A 260 -16.15 -2.23 -11.77
CA ILE A 260 -16.33 -3.58 -12.29
C ILE A 260 -15.14 -3.94 -13.20
N VAL A 261 -14.76 -5.21 -13.13
CA VAL A 261 -13.83 -5.86 -14.03
C VAL A 261 -14.27 -7.30 -14.28
N GLY A 262 -13.85 -7.87 -15.40
CA GLY A 262 -14.20 -9.23 -15.78
C GLY A 262 -15.14 -9.30 -16.98
N THR A 263 -15.81 -10.43 -17.11
CA THR A 263 -16.72 -10.77 -18.21
C THR A 263 -18.04 -11.30 -17.66
N SER A 264 -19.01 -11.63 -18.52
CA SER A 264 -20.30 -12.17 -18.10
C SER A 264 -20.23 -13.42 -17.21
N THR A 265 -19.13 -14.19 -17.27
CA THR A 265 -18.95 -15.43 -16.50
C THR A 265 -18.11 -15.27 -15.23
N SER A 266 -17.41 -14.15 -15.08
CA SER A 266 -16.58 -13.85 -13.90
C SER A 266 -16.50 -12.34 -13.76
N ILE A 267 -17.28 -11.78 -12.84
CA ILE A 267 -17.36 -10.35 -12.55
C ILE A 267 -16.81 -10.11 -11.14
N LYS A 268 -15.93 -9.13 -11.02
CA LYS A 268 -15.42 -8.64 -9.73
C LYS A 268 -15.65 -7.14 -9.61
N TYR A 269 -16.03 -6.70 -8.43
CA TYR A 269 -16.09 -5.30 -8.02
C TYR A 269 -14.85 -5.01 -7.19
N ILE A 270 -13.89 -4.22 -7.70
CA ILE A 270 -12.66 -3.93 -6.95
C ILE A 270 -12.95 -3.33 -5.55
N CYS A 271 -14.02 -2.54 -5.38
CA CYS A 271 -14.36 -1.96 -4.07
C CYS A 271 -14.97 -2.94 -3.05
N LYS A 272 -15.47 -4.10 -3.49
CA LYS A 272 -16.19 -5.07 -2.64
C LYS A 272 -15.46 -6.40 -2.57
N ASP A 273 -15.10 -6.95 -3.72
CA ASP A 273 -14.40 -8.24 -3.84
C ASP A 273 -12.87 -8.06 -3.75
N GLY A 274 -12.39 -6.82 -3.95
CA GLY A 274 -10.99 -6.40 -3.82
C GLY A 274 -10.84 -5.28 -2.78
N PRO A 275 -9.74 -4.49 -2.80
CA PRO A 275 -8.77 -4.37 -3.89
C PRO A 275 -7.70 -5.45 -3.93
N VAL A 276 -7.58 -6.28 -2.90
CA VAL A 276 -6.57 -7.33 -2.80
C VAL A 276 -7.05 -8.57 -3.54
N PHE A 277 -6.22 -9.11 -4.44
CA PHE A 277 -6.50 -10.34 -5.16
C PHE A 277 -5.25 -11.22 -5.21
N THR A 278 -5.44 -12.53 -5.28
CA THR A 278 -4.35 -13.43 -5.65
C THR A 278 -4.07 -13.36 -7.16
N TYR A 279 -2.86 -13.73 -7.58
CA TYR A 279 -2.54 -13.86 -8.99
C TYR A 279 -3.37 -14.98 -9.65
N TRP A 280 -3.71 -16.03 -8.89
CA TRP A 280 -4.66 -17.05 -9.33
C TRP A 280 -6.03 -16.45 -9.73
N GLU A 281 -6.60 -15.59 -8.89
CA GLU A 281 -7.84 -14.87 -9.21
C GLU A 281 -7.67 -13.95 -10.43
N ALA A 282 -6.52 -13.29 -10.56
CA ALA A 282 -6.21 -12.47 -11.72
C ALA A 282 -6.17 -13.26 -13.04
N LEU A 283 -5.63 -14.48 -13.02
CA LEU A 283 -5.64 -15.38 -14.18
C LEU A 283 -7.06 -15.79 -14.58
N SER A 284 -7.95 -15.98 -13.60
CA SER A 284 -9.35 -16.38 -13.81
C SER A 284 -10.30 -15.21 -14.14
N THR A 285 -9.85 -13.96 -13.98
CA THR A 285 -10.68 -12.76 -14.18
C THR A 285 -10.11 -11.87 -15.27
N ARG A 286 -10.65 -11.98 -16.49
CA ARG A 286 -10.16 -11.23 -17.65
C ARG A 286 -10.16 -9.72 -17.39
N GLY A 287 -9.01 -9.09 -17.63
CA GLY A 287 -8.81 -7.64 -17.49
C GLY A 287 -8.57 -7.15 -16.06
N LEU A 288 -8.38 -8.07 -15.10
CA LEU A 288 -8.00 -7.73 -13.73
C LEU A 288 -6.59 -7.11 -13.68
N ILE A 289 -5.65 -7.66 -14.46
CA ILE A 289 -4.30 -7.14 -14.70
C ILE A 289 -4.04 -6.90 -16.18
#